data_AF-A0A1F6F2X6-F1
#
_entry.id   AF-A0A1F6F2X6-F1
#
_cell.length_a   1.000
_cell.length_b   1.000
_cell.length_c   1.000
_cell.angle_alpha   90.00
_cell.angle_beta   90.00
_cell.angle_gamma   90.00
#
_symmetry.space_group_name_H-M   'P 1'
#
loop_
_entity.id
_entity.type
_entity.pdbx_description
1 polymer ?
#
loop_
_entity_poly.entity_id
_entity_poly.type
_entity_poly.pdbx_seq_one_letter_code
_entity_poly.pdbx_strand_id
1 'polypeptide(L)'
;MVRGQIRGTLVGFLEFIRERGVMGLAIGFVLGGAVSRVTTSFSADIVNPLLAYFFGGTERLSDIVIGEIAVGRFLAAVLDFLVLALVVYLIFRVLKLDTLDKKKE
;
A
#
# COMPACT_ATOMS: atom_id res chain seq x y z
N MET A 1 -16.34 5.50 44.10
CA MET A 1 -14.88 5.29 43.93
C MET A 1 -14.46 4.94 42.50
N VAL A 2 -15.26 4.21 41.70
CA VAL A 2 -14.87 3.71 40.35
C VAL A 2 -14.71 4.80 39.27
N ARG A 3 -15.48 5.90 39.32
CA ARG A 3 -15.45 6.96 38.28
C ARG A 3 -14.13 7.75 38.21
N GLY A 4 -13.36 7.83 39.31
CA GLY A 4 -12.08 8.54 39.35
C GLY A 4 -10.92 7.75 38.73
N GLN A 5 -10.90 6.43 38.94
CA GLN A 5 -9.86 5.53 38.43
C GLN A 5 -9.91 5.39 36.90
N ILE A 6 -11.12 5.33 36.32
CA ILE A 6 -11.32 5.26 34.86
C ILE A 6 -10.81 6.52 34.16
N ARG A 7 -11.01 7.71 34.75
CA ARG A 7 -10.45 8.96 34.21
C ARG A 7 -8.93 8.97 34.25
N GLY A 8 -8.32 8.46 35.31
CA GLY A 8 -6.85 8.33 35.42
C GLY A 8 -6.26 7.43 34.33
N THR A 9 -6.87 6.28 34.05
CA THR A 9 -6.41 5.35 33.00
C THR A 9 -6.59 5.91 31.59
N LEU A 10 -7.71 6.59 31.32
CA LEU A 10 -7.94 7.22 30.01
C LEU A 10 -6.99 8.40 29.76
N VAL A 11 -6.75 9.24 30.77
CA VAL A 11 -5.80 10.35 30.65
C VAL A 11 -4.38 9.83 30.44
N GLY A 12 -3.94 8.83 31.22
CA GLY A 12 -2.61 8.23 31.04
C GLY A 12 -2.43 7.54 29.69
N PHE A 13 -3.49 6.96 29.12
CA PHE A 13 -3.46 6.39 27.78
C PHE A 13 -3.36 7.46 26.68
N LEU A 14 -4.13 8.55 26.79
CA LEU A 14 -4.05 9.69 25.86
C LEU A 14 -2.66 10.33 25.89
N GLU A 15 -2.07 10.45 27.08
CA GLU A 15 -0.74 11.00 27.29
C GLU A 15 0.34 10.09 26.69
N PHE A 16 0.23 8.77 26.88
CA PHE A 16 1.09 7.76 26.24
C PHE A 16 1.05 7.84 24.69
N ILE A 17 -0.15 7.89 24.10
CA ILE A 17 -0.33 7.99 22.65
C ILE A 17 0.37 9.25 22.11
N ARG A 18 0.27 10.36 22.86
CA ARG A 18 0.86 11.65 22.48
C ARG A 18 2.39 11.65 22.62
N GLU A 19 2.92 11.14 23.74
CA GLU A 19 4.37 11.10 24.01
C GLU A 19 5.13 10.15 23.08
N ARG A 20 4.51 9.03 22.71
CA ARG A 20 5.16 8.00 21.90
C ARG A 20 4.98 8.18 20.40
N GLY A 21 4.34 9.26 19.95
CA GLY A 21 4.10 9.52 18.53
C GLY A 21 3.22 8.46 17.84
N VAL A 22 2.47 7.66 18.61
CA VAL A 22 1.73 6.49 18.13
C VAL A 22 0.62 6.89 17.15
N MET A 23 0.06 8.10 17.29
CA MET A 23 -0.93 8.60 16.34
C MET A 23 -0.41 8.64 14.90
N GLY A 24 0.82 9.11 14.70
CA GLY A 24 1.42 9.18 13.36
C GLY A 24 1.61 7.79 12.76
N LEU A 25 2.09 6.84 13.57
CA LEU A 25 2.26 5.44 13.17
C LEU A 25 0.93 4.77 12.84
N ALA A 26 -0.11 4.99 13.66
CA ALA A 26 -1.44 4.43 13.45
C ALA A 26 -2.08 4.95 12.15
N ILE A 27 -2.00 6.27 11.90
CA ILE A 27 -2.50 6.89 10.68
C ILE A 27 -1.72 6.37 9.46
N GLY A 28 -0.39 6.30 9.56
CA GLY A 28 0.47 5.78 8.50
C GLY A 28 0.15 4.33 8.13
N PHE A 29 -0.11 3.47 9.12
CA PHE A 29 -0.48 2.07 8.88
C PHE A 29 -1.84 1.93 8.20
N VAL A 30 -2.85 2.64 8.69
CA VAL A 30 -4.21 2.62 8.10
C VAL A 30 -4.19 3.15 6.67
N LEU A 31 -3.49 4.27 6.44
CA LEU A 31 -3.37 4.87 5.12
C LEU A 31 -2.56 3.97 4.17
N GLY A 32 -1.46 3.39 4.65
CA GLY A 32 -0.65 2.43 3.88
C GLY A 32 -1.47 1.21 3.42
N GLY A 33 -2.30 0.66 4.31
CA GLY A 33 -3.21 -0.44 3.97
C GLY A 33 -4.33 -0.04 3.00
N ALA A 34 -4.78 1.22 3.01
CA ALA A 34 -5.74 1.73 2.03
C ALA A 34 -5.10 1.92 0.65
N VAL A 35 -3.91 2.52 0.59
CA VAL A 35 -3.15 2.74 -0.65
C VAL A 35 -2.78 1.42 -1.32
N SER A 36 -2.34 0.43 -0.53
CA SER A 36 -2.04 -0.91 -1.04
C SER A 36 -3.26 -1.56 -1.70
N ARG A 37 -4.45 -1.44 -1.09
CA ARG A 37 -5.71 -1.98 -1.65
C ARG A 37 -6.08 -1.32 -2.98
N VAL A 38 -6.04 0.01 -3.05
CA VAL A 38 -6.33 0.75 -4.29
C VAL A 38 -5.34 0.36 -5.39
N THR A 39 -4.07 0.26 -5.06
CA THR A 39 -3.04 -0.06 -6.06
C THR A 39 -3.13 -1.51 -6.52
N THR A 40 -3.48 -2.43 -5.62
CA THR A 40 -3.71 -3.84 -5.97
C THR A 40 -4.89 -3.99 -6.91
N SER A 41 -6.02 -3.31 -6.63
CA SER A 41 -7.17 -3.31 -7.54
C SER A 41 -6.82 -2.68 -8.89
N PHE A 42 -6.06 -1.58 -8.92
CA PHE A 42 -5.59 -1.00 -10.18
C PHE A 42 -4.72 -1.99 -10.99
N SER A 43 -3.79 -2.71 -10.34
CA SER A 43 -3.00 -3.74 -11.03
C SER A 43 -3.88 -4.85 -11.57
N ALA A 44 -4.77 -5.38 -10.74
CA ALA A 44 -5.62 -6.51 -11.08
C ALA A 44 -6.67 -6.19 -12.16
N ASP A 45 -7.27 -5.00 -12.10
CA ASP A 45 -8.44 -4.65 -12.91
C ASP A 45 -8.08 -3.87 -14.18
N ILE A 46 -6.92 -3.20 -14.20
CA ILE A 46 -6.47 -2.39 -15.34
C ILE A 46 -5.20 -2.97 -15.96
N VAL A 47 -4.16 -3.19 -15.16
CA VAL A 47 -2.83 -3.52 -15.70
C VAL A 47 -2.79 -4.97 -16.19
N ASN A 48 -3.28 -5.92 -15.41
CA ASN A 48 -3.29 -7.34 -15.78
C ASN A 48 -4.13 -7.63 -17.05
N PRO A 49 -5.34 -7.09 -17.22
CA PRO A 49 -6.09 -7.23 -18.47
C PRO A 49 -5.38 -6.60 -19.68
N LEU A 50 -4.77 -5.43 -19.50
CA LEU A 50 -3.99 -4.79 -20.57
C LEU A 50 -2.79 -5.65 -20.97
N LEU A 51 -2.03 -6.17 -20.01
CA LEU A 51 -0.92 -7.07 -20.27
C LEU A 51 -1.40 -8.35 -20.96
N ALA A 52 -2.47 -8.98 -20.48
CA ALA A 52 -3.04 -10.18 -21.11
C ALA A 52 -3.46 -9.93 -22.57
N TYR A 53 -3.98 -8.74 -22.87
CA TYR A 53 -4.32 -8.33 -24.24
C TYR A 53 -3.07 -8.19 -25.12
N PHE A 54 -2.00 -7.55 -24.64
CA PHE A 54 -0.76 -7.38 -25.39
C PHE A 54 0.05 -8.68 -25.59
N PHE A 55 -0.02 -9.61 -24.63
CA PHE A 55 0.69 -10.90 -24.69
C PHE A 55 -0.12 -12.02 -25.36
N GLY A 56 -1.24 -11.70 -26.03
CA GLY A 56 -1.90 -12.62 -26.97
C GLY A 56 -3.05 -13.47 -26.40
N GLY A 57 -3.71 -13.04 -25.32
CA GLY A 57 -4.94 -13.66 -24.83
C GLY A 57 -4.79 -15.06 -24.23
N THR A 58 -3.59 -15.64 -24.25
CA THR A 58 -3.28 -16.80 -23.43
C THR A 58 -3.21 -16.34 -21.99
N GLU A 59 -4.10 -16.93 -21.20
CA GLU A 59 -4.12 -17.10 -19.76
C GLU A 59 -2.93 -16.45 -19.03
N ARG A 60 -3.29 -15.66 -18.00
CA ARG A 60 -2.45 -14.96 -17.01
C ARG A 60 -0.99 -15.43 -17.06
N LEU A 61 -0.01 -14.53 -16.94
CA LEU A 61 1.41 -14.91 -16.82
C LEU A 61 1.66 -16.09 -15.84
N SER A 62 0.78 -16.27 -14.84
CA SER A 62 0.59 -17.44 -13.97
C SER A 62 0.63 -18.83 -14.64
N ASP A 63 0.12 -18.93 -15.86
CA ASP A 63 -0.20 -20.17 -16.57
C ASP A 63 0.91 -20.56 -17.56
N ILE A 64 1.97 -19.75 -17.64
CA ILE A 64 3.24 -20.14 -18.28
C ILE A 64 3.96 -21.10 -17.33
N VAL A 65 3.70 -22.40 -17.53
CA VAL A 65 4.40 -23.48 -16.85
C VAL A 65 5.58 -23.92 -17.72
N ILE A 66 6.81 -23.71 -17.24
CA ILE A 66 7.99 -24.40 -17.78
C ILE A 66 8.20 -25.64 -16.90
N GLY A 67 7.56 -26.76 -17.26
CA GLY A 67 7.63 -28.01 -16.48
C GLY A 67 6.56 -28.13 -15.38
N GLU A 68 6.98 -28.30 -14.11
CA GLU A 68 6.10 -28.41 -12.92
C GLU A 68 6.26 -27.21 -11.96
N ILE A 69 7.15 -26.26 -12.32
CA ILE A 69 7.42 -25.06 -11.53
C ILE A 69 6.63 -23.90 -12.13
N ALA A 70 5.77 -23.29 -11.32
CA ALA A 70 4.98 -22.10 -11.67
C ALA A 70 5.85 -20.83 -11.74
N VAL A 71 6.87 -20.82 -12.61
CA VAL A 71 7.75 -19.66 -12.88
C VAL A 71 6.91 -18.47 -13.33
N GLY A 72 5.84 -18.72 -14.09
CA GLY A 72 4.87 -17.73 -14.52
C GLY A 72 4.19 -16.99 -13.37
N ARG A 73 3.86 -17.67 -12.27
CA ARG A 73 3.24 -17.05 -11.09
C ARG A 73 4.21 -16.14 -10.35
N PHE A 74 5.48 -16.51 -10.28
CA PHE A 74 6.51 -15.66 -9.69
C PHE A 74 6.76 -14.41 -10.55
N LEU A 75 6.89 -14.56 -11.86
CA LEU A 75 7.05 -13.43 -12.79
C LEU A 75 5.84 -12.49 -12.75
N ALA A 76 4.62 -13.03 -12.65
CA ALA A 76 3.41 -12.23 -12.45
C ALA A 76 3.49 -11.40 -11.17
N ALA A 77 3.91 -12.01 -10.05
CA ALA A 77 4.04 -11.31 -8.78
C ALA A 77 5.12 -10.22 -8.81
N VAL A 78 6.24 -10.45 -9.50
CA VAL A 78 7.30 -9.44 -9.70
C VAL A 78 6.77 -8.29 -10.54
N LEU A 79 6.01 -8.58 -11.60
CA LEU A 79 5.41 -7.56 -12.46
C LEU A 79 4.37 -6.72 -11.69
N ASP A 80 3.48 -7.37 -10.94
CA ASP A 80 2.52 -6.69 -10.04
C ASP A 80 3.24 -5.78 -9.03
N PHE A 81 4.36 -6.24 -8.47
CA PHE A 81 5.18 -5.43 -7.57
C PHE A 81 5.77 -4.19 -8.25
N LEU A 82 6.32 -4.32 -9.47
CA LEU A 82 6.87 -3.20 -10.23
C LEU A 82 5.80 -2.18 -10.61
N VAL A 83 4.62 -2.65 -10.99
CA VAL A 83 3.46 -1.82 -11.30
C VAL A 83 2.99 -1.08 -10.06
N LEU A 84 2.87 -1.77 -8.92
CA LEU A 84 2.50 -1.16 -7.65
C LEU A 84 3.49 -0.06 -7.24
N ALA A 85 4.79 -0.33 -7.36
CA ALA A 85 5.83 0.66 -7.10
C ALA A 85 5.72 1.88 -8.03
N LEU A 86 5.45 1.66 -9.33
CA LEU A 86 5.28 2.73 -10.31
C LEU A 86 4.04 3.60 -10.04
N VAL A 87 2.91 2.98 -9.74
CA VAL A 87 1.65 3.70 -9.44
C VAL A 87 1.78 4.51 -8.17
N VAL A 88 2.35 3.92 -7.11
CA VAL A 88 2.64 4.65 -5.87
C VAL A 88 3.55 5.84 -6.18
N TYR A 89 4.66 5.65 -6.91
CA TYR A 89 5.54 6.74 -7.31
C TYR A 89 4.80 7.86 -8.07
N LEU A 90 3.94 7.50 -9.03
CA LEU A 90 3.15 8.48 -9.79
C LEU A 90 2.18 9.25 -8.90
N ILE A 91 1.50 8.60 -7.96
CA ILE A 91 0.61 9.27 -7.01
C ILE A 91 1.38 10.27 -6.16
N PHE A 92 2.52 9.88 -5.59
CA PHE A 92 3.35 10.77 -4.80
C PHE A 92 3.83 11.99 -5.61
N ARG A 93 4.24 11.75 -6.86
CA ARG A 93 4.70 12.79 -7.80
C ARG A 93 3.58 13.73 -8.27
N VAL A 94 2.39 13.22 -8.55
CA VAL A 94 1.23 14.02 -8.98
C VAL A 94 0.75 14.92 -7.85
N LEU A 95 0.75 14.40 -6.62
CA LEU A 95 0.38 15.18 -5.44
C LEU A 95 1.43 16.23 -5.04
N LYS A 96 2.59 16.28 -5.73
CA LYS A 96 3.70 17.21 -5.46
C LYS A 96 4.08 17.27 -3.97
N LEU A 97 3.98 16.16 -3.23
CA LEU A 97 4.38 16.12 -1.82
C LEU A 97 5.88 16.41 -1.67
N ASP A 98 6.66 16.13 -2.71
CA ASP A 98 8.04 16.53 -2.96
C ASP A 98 8.27 18.06 -2.98
N THR A 99 7.22 18.86 -3.13
CA THR A 99 7.30 20.34 -3.02
C THR A 99 6.92 20.88 -1.66
N LEU A 100 6.32 20.07 -0.77
CA LEU A 100 5.94 20.50 0.58
C LEU A 100 7.12 20.47 1.56
N ASP A 101 8.20 19.75 1.23
CA ASP A 101 9.48 19.81 1.94
C ASP A 101 10.33 21.03 1.57
N LYS A 102 9.83 21.91 0.68
CA LYS A 102 10.36 23.28 0.60
C LYS A 102 9.93 24.03 1.84
N LYS A 103 10.71 23.83 2.90
CA LYS A 103 10.87 24.73 4.04
C LYS A 103 10.67 26.16 3.53
N LYS A 104 9.55 26.77 3.91
CA LYS A 104 9.39 28.22 3.81
C LYS A 104 10.60 28.82 4.51
N GLU A 105 11.49 29.42 3.74
CA GLU A 105 12.20 30.60 4.25
C GLU A 105 11.15 31.66 4.63
#